data_AF-A0A7T1IA39-F1
#
_entry.id   AF-A0A7T1IA39-F1
#
_cell.length_a   1.000
_cell.length_b   1.000
_cell.length_c   1.000
_cell.angle_alpha   90.00
_cell.angle_beta   90.00
_cell.angle_gamma   90.00
#
_symmetry.space_group_name_H-M   'P 1'
#
loop_
_entity.id
_entity.type
_entity.pdbx_description
1 polymer ?
#
loop_
_entity_poly.entity_id
_entity_poly.type
_entity_poly.pdbx_seq_one_letter_code
_entity_poly.pdbx_strand_id
1 'polypeptide(L)'
;MPTIRFEQEGQQVGCIEGANLRKAALDAGINPYKGLNNVNNCGGLGQCGTCVMEVVEGMQNLSPRSDVEEVYLADRPANFRLSCRTSVNGDVTVRTRPSNAVGQGSNSLVGALKSLIGRK
;
A
#
# COMPACT_ATOMS: atom_id res chain seq x y z
N MET A 1 -4.38 -12.67 16.63
CA MET A 1 -3.41 -12.85 15.54
C MET A 1 -4.10 -12.43 14.25
N PRO A 2 -3.83 -11.21 13.75
CA PRO A 2 -4.41 -10.73 12.50
C PRO A 2 -4.09 -11.63 11.29
N THR A 3 -5.02 -11.71 10.35
CA THR A 3 -4.86 -12.42 9.08
C THR A 3 -4.88 -11.46 7.90
N ILE A 4 -3.88 -11.56 7.03
CA ILE A 4 -3.85 -10.85 5.74
C ILE A 4 -4.31 -11.83 4.65
N ARG A 5 -5.41 -11.51 3.98
CA ARG A 5 -5.93 -12.23 2.81
C ARG A 5 -5.49 -11.52 1.53
N PHE A 6 -4.70 -12.20 0.70
CA PHE A 6 -4.26 -11.71 -0.61
C PHE A 6 -5.19 -12.26 -1.69
N GLU A 7 -6.15 -11.46 -2.12
CA GLU A 7 -7.25 -11.88 -3.01
C GLU A 7 -6.75 -12.40 -4.36
N GLN A 8 -5.75 -11.74 -4.98
CA GLN A 8 -5.24 -12.15 -6.30
C GLN A 8 -4.48 -13.48 -6.25
N GLU A 9 -3.77 -13.72 -5.15
CA GLU A 9 -2.96 -14.92 -4.95
C GLU A 9 -3.77 -16.07 -4.32
N GLY A 10 -4.99 -15.81 -3.82
CA GLY A 10 -5.79 -16.80 -3.11
C GLY A 10 -5.14 -17.28 -1.81
N GLN A 11 -4.23 -16.50 -1.24
CA GLN A 11 -3.39 -16.89 -0.11
C GLN A 11 -3.73 -16.11 1.15
N GLN A 12 -3.58 -16.75 2.31
CA GLN A 12 -3.78 -16.13 3.62
C GLN A 12 -2.52 -16.26 4.47
N VAL A 13 -2.17 -15.20 5.18
CA VAL A 13 -0.96 -15.15 6.00
C VAL A 13 -1.33 -14.61 7.37
N GLY A 14 -1.07 -15.40 8.40
CA GLY A 14 -1.15 -14.93 9.78
C GLY A 14 0.03 -14.01 10.09
N CYS A 15 -0.22 -12.92 10.83
CA CYS A 15 0.82 -11.98 11.22
C CYS A 15 0.61 -11.50 12.66
N ILE A 16 1.65 -10.87 13.23
CA ILE A 16 1.54 -10.16 14.50
C ILE A 16 0.86 -8.82 14.30
N GLU A 17 0.21 -8.31 15.34
CA GLU A 17 -0.32 -6.94 15.33
C GLU A 17 0.81 -5.94 15.08
N GLY A 18 0.53 -4.90 14.28
CA GLY A 18 1.53 -3.92 13.84
C GLY A 18 2.40 -4.38 12.67
N ALA A 19 2.25 -5.61 12.17
CA ALA A 19 3.07 -6.14 11.09
C ALA A 19 3.03 -5.25 9.84
N ASN A 20 4.20 -5.04 9.22
CA ASN A 20 4.31 -4.26 7.99
C ASN A 20 3.73 -5.06 6.81
N LEU A 21 2.72 -4.52 6.13
CA LEU A 21 1.99 -5.22 5.06
C LEU A 21 2.91 -5.65 3.91
N ARG A 22 3.85 -4.81 3.49
CA ARG A 22 4.80 -5.16 2.42
C ARG A 22 5.70 -6.31 2.85
N LYS A 23 6.26 -6.25 4.05
CA LYS A 23 7.18 -7.27 4.54
C LYS A 23 6.46 -8.61 4.69
N ALA A 24 5.26 -8.61 5.27
CA ALA A 24 4.44 -9.81 5.39
C ALA A 24 4.12 -10.45 4.02
N ALA A 25 3.84 -9.63 2.99
CA ALA A 25 3.64 -10.13 1.64
C ALA A 25 4.91 -10.80 1.08
N LEU A 26 6.06 -10.12 1.16
CA LEU A 26 7.32 -10.63 0.65
C LEU A 26 7.78 -11.90 1.37
N ASP A 27 7.67 -11.94 2.70
CA ASP A 27 8.00 -13.11 3.52
C ASP A 27 7.13 -14.32 3.15
N ALA A 28 5.90 -14.07 2.66
CA ALA A 28 4.98 -15.08 2.15
C ALA A 28 5.18 -15.43 0.66
N GLY A 29 6.20 -14.87 0.00
CA GLY A 29 6.47 -15.08 -1.43
C GLY A 29 5.58 -14.27 -2.37
N ILE A 30 4.82 -13.31 -1.84
CA ILE A 30 3.86 -12.51 -2.61
C ILE A 30 4.51 -11.20 -3.04
N ASN A 31 4.59 -11.00 -4.36
CA ASN A 31 5.20 -9.83 -4.95
C ASN A 31 4.21 -8.64 -5.03
N PRO A 32 4.47 -7.51 -4.35
CA PRO A 32 3.59 -6.35 -4.41
C PRO A 32 3.75 -5.51 -5.69
N TYR A 33 4.73 -5.82 -6.54
CA TYR A 33 5.14 -4.98 -7.67
C TYR A 33 4.75 -5.57 -9.03
N LYS A 34 4.51 -4.68 -10.01
CA LYS A 34 4.20 -5.04 -11.40
C LYS A 34 5.19 -4.39 -12.36
N GLY A 35 5.66 -5.13 -13.37
CA GLY A 35 6.54 -4.60 -14.42
C GLY A 35 7.84 -3.98 -13.88
N LEU A 36 8.19 -2.79 -14.36
CA LEU A 36 9.43 -2.07 -13.97
C LEU A 36 9.49 -1.68 -12.48
N ASN A 37 8.36 -1.71 -11.77
CA ASN A 37 8.36 -1.46 -10.33
C ASN A 37 9.15 -2.54 -9.55
N ASN A 38 9.37 -3.72 -10.14
CA ASN A 38 10.22 -4.76 -9.55
C ASN A 38 11.69 -4.34 -9.42
N VAL A 39 12.18 -3.48 -10.32
CA VAL A 39 13.57 -3.04 -10.34
C VAL A 39 13.75 -1.63 -9.78
N ASN A 40 12.74 -0.76 -9.93
CA ASN A 40 12.81 0.64 -9.51
C ASN A 40 12.11 0.92 -8.16
N ASN A 41 11.80 -0.10 -7.35
CA ASN A 41 11.24 0.13 -6.02
C ASN A 41 12.31 0.56 -5.01
N CYS A 42 11.91 1.39 -4.04
CA CYS A 42 12.79 1.89 -2.97
C CYS A 42 13.04 0.89 -1.82
N GLY A 43 12.79 -0.41 -2.01
CA GLY A 43 12.99 -1.41 -0.96
C GLY A 43 12.08 -1.28 0.27
N GLY A 44 11.08 -0.38 0.25
CA GLY A 44 10.18 -0.12 1.38
C GLY A 44 10.45 1.17 2.16
N LEU A 45 11.35 2.03 1.68
CA LEU A 45 11.71 3.30 2.32
C LEU A 45 10.64 4.41 2.21
N GLY A 46 9.57 4.20 1.44
CA GLY A 46 8.51 5.20 1.25
C GLY A 46 8.85 6.29 0.23
N GLN A 47 9.79 6.05 -0.69
CA GLN A 47 10.28 7.07 -1.62
C GLN A 47 9.79 6.92 -3.06
N CYS A 48 9.20 5.78 -3.44
CA CYS A 48 8.87 5.48 -4.84
C CYS A 48 7.36 5.39 -5.14
N GLY A 49 6.52 5.26 -4.11
CA GLY A 49 5.07 5.05 -4.28
C GLY A 49 4.66 3.73 -4.96
N THR A 50 5.58 2.84 -5.35
CA THR A 50 5.26 1.71 -6.23
C THR A 50 4.62 0.50 -5.55
N CYS A 51 4.68 0.40 -4.23
CA CYS A 51 4.19 -0.76 -3.45
C CYS A 51 2.69 -0.67 -3.11
N VAL A 52 1.88 -0.21 -4.07
CA VAL A 52 0.44 0.01 -3.87
C VAL A 52 -0.30 -1.32 -3.73
N MET A 53 -1.13 -1.42 -2.69
CA MET A 53 -2.16 -2.45 -2.58
C MET A 53 -3.52 -1.78 -2.39
N GLU A 54 -4.54 -2.40 -2.96
CA GLU A 54 -5.93 -2.00 -2.72
C GLU A 54 -6.45 -2.78 -1.52
N VAL A 55 -7.08 -2.09 -0.57
CA VAL A 55 -7.76 -2.70 0.57
C VAL A 55 -9.20 -2.97 0.16
N VAL A 56 -9.58 -4.25 0.14
CA VAL A 56 -10.93 -4.71 -0.18
C VAL A 56 -11.79 -4.70 1.07
N GLU A 57 -11.25 -5.15 2.21
CA GLU A 57 -11.93 -5.19 3.50
C GLU A 57 -10.94 -4.93 4.64
N GLY A 58 -11.43 -4.45 5.79
CA GLY A 58 -10.61 -4.28 7.00
C GLY A 58 -9.79 -2.99 7.02
N MET A 59 -10.23 -1.93 6.33
CA MET A 59 -9.53 -0.64 6.30
C MET A 59 -9.30 -0.04 7.69
N GLN A 60 -10.27 -0.20 8.59
CA GLN A 60 -10.20 0.22 10.00
C GLN A 60 -9.16 -0.53 10.82
N ASN A 61 -8.68 -1.67 10.33
CA ASN A 61 -7.67 -2.51 10.99
C ASN A 61 -6.25 -2.14 10.59
N LEU A 62 -6.07 -1.06 9.84
CA LEU A 62 -4.76 -0.59 9.38
C LEU A 62 -4.33 0.65 10.15
N SER A 63 -3.02 0.91 10.20
CA SER A 63 -2.52 2.19 10.68
C SER A 63 -3.12 3.35 9.88
N PRO A 64 -3.25 4.55 10.49
CA PRO A 64 -3.57 5.77 9.75
C PRO A 64 -2.63 5.95 8.55
N ARG A 65 -3.13 6.65 7.52
CA ARG A 65 -2.30 6.98 6.36
C ARG A 65 -1.14 7.88 6.80
N SER A 66 0.04 7.57 6.32
CA SER A 66 1.23 8.42 6.55
C SER A 66 1.24 9.62 5.60
N ASP A 67 1.98 10.68 5.95
CA ASP A 67 2.17 11.85 5.07
C ASP A 67 2.64 11.47 3.65
N VAL A 68 3.48 10.44 3.55
CA VAL A 68 3.95 9.90 2.28
C VAL A 68 2.80 9.32 1.47
N GLU A 69 1.89 8.60 2.11
CA GLU A 69 0.69 8.07 1.46
C GLU A 69 -0.25 9.19 1.02
N GLU A 70 -0.40 10.24 1.83
CA GLU A 70 -1.20 11.41 1.45
C GLU A 70 -0.70 12.06 0.16
N VAL A 71 0.63 12.13 -0.04
CA VAL A 71 1.20 12.68 -1.28
C VAL A 71 1.08 11.71 -2.45
N TYR A 72 1.55 10.47 -2.31
CA TYR A 72 1.65 9.53 -3.42
C TYR A 72 0.32 8.96 -3.91
N LEU A 73 -0.71 9.00 -3.06
CA LEU A 73 -2.01 8.43 -3.36
C LEU A 73 -3.13 9.50 -3.35
N ALA A 74 -2.77 10.79 -3.44
CA ALA A 74 -3.71 11.92 -3.45
C ALA A 74 -4.72 11.89 -4.61
N ASP A 75 -4.36 11.24 -5.71
CA ASP A 75 -5.17 11.08 -6.92
C ASP A 75 -5.76 9.67 -7.04
N ARG A 76 -5.73 8.89 -5.96
CA ARG A 76 -6.15 7.48 -5.93
C ARG A 76 -7.37 7.27 -5.04
N PRO A 77 -8.11 6.16 -5.24
CA PRO A 77 -9.16 5.75 -4.32
C PRO A 77 -8.67 5.70 -2.87
N ALA A 78 -9.52 6.08 -1.93
CA ALA A 78 -9.17 6.18 -0.51
C ALA A 78 -8.71 4.83 0.07
N ASN A 79 -9.19 3.71 -0.47
CA ASN A 79 -8.84 2.35 -0.08
C ASN A 79 -7.48 1.87 -0.60
N PHE A 80 -6.72 2.70 -1.31
CA PHE A 80 -5.36 2.35 -1.73
C PHE A 80 -4.38 2.70 -0.62
N ARG A 81 -3.41 1.81 -0.39
CA ARG A 81 -2.37 1.97 0.62
C ARG A 81 -0.99 1.69 0.04
N LEU A 82 0.02 2.40 0.55
CA LEU A 82 1.41 1.98 0.32
C LEU A 82 1.71 0.89 1.32
N SER A 83 1.80 -0.36 0.85
CA SER A 83 2.03 -1.53 1.72
C SER A 83 3.29 -1.39 2.60
N CYS A 84 4.31 -0.63 2.17
CA CYS A 84 5.50 -0.38 2.98
C CYS A 84 5.29 0.60 4.15
N ARG A 85 4.23 1.42 4.10
CA ARG A 85 3.87 2.42 5.12
C ARG A 85 2.66 2.02 5.95
N THR A 86 2.16 0.80 5.74
CA THR A 86 0.93 0.30 6.35
C THR A 86 1.26 -0.80 7.35
N SER A 87 0.81 -0.62 8.60
CA SER A 87 0.80 -1.66 9.61
C SER A 87 -0.58 -2.31 9.73
N VAL A 88 -0.60 -3.62 9.92
CA VAL A 88 -1.82 -4.44 10.05
C VAL A 88 -2.07 -4.75 11.51
N ASN A 89 -3.22 -4.31 12.03
CA ASN A 89 -3.62 -4.46 13.44
C ASN A 89 -4.83 -5.40 13.63
N GLY A 90 -5.39 -5.91 12.54
CA GLY A 90 -6.54 -6.82 12.53
C GLY A 90 -6.72 -7.43 11.13
N ASP A 91 -7.72 -8.29 10.97
CA ASP A 91 -7.95 -8.98 9.71
C ASP A 91 -8.18 -8.01 8.55
N VAL A 92 -7.51 -8.26 7.42
CA VAL A 92 -7.58 -7.40 6.23
C VAL A 92 -7.57 -8.25 4.97
N THR A 93 -8.36 -7.84 3.97
CA THR A 93 -8.32 -8.41 2.63
C THR A 93 -7.76 -7.36 1.68
N VAL A 94 -6.71 -7.73 0.93
CA VAL A 94 -6.02 -6.85 0.00
C VAL A 94 -5.88 -7.46 -1.38
N ARG A 95 -5.89 -6.61 -2.40
CA ARG A 95 -5.58 -6.94 -3.78
C ARG A 95 -4.22 -6.36 -4.14
N THR A 96 -3.27 -7.24 -4.49
CA THR A 96 -1.95 -6.80 -4.94
C THR A 96 -2.05 -6.16 -6.33
N ARG A 97 -1.09 -5.29 -6.67
CA ARG A 97 -0.88 -4.79 -8.04
C ARG A 97 -2.18 -4.30 -8.75
N PRO A 98 -3.00 -3.43 -8.12
CA PRO A 98 -4.25 -2.99 -8.73
C PRO A 98 -3.99 -2.29 -10.08
N SER A 99 -4.94 -2.39 -11.01
CA SER A 99 -4.80 -1.86 -12.38
C SER A 99 -4.51 -0.36 -12.43
N ASN A 100 -5.03 0.39 -11.45
CA ASN A 100 -4.82 1.83 -11.29
C ASN A 100 -3.76 2.14 -10.21
N ALA A 101 -2.68 1.35 -10.12
CA ALA A 101 -1.54 1.58 -9.21
C ALA A 101 -0.52 2.62 -9.75
N VAL A 102 0.45 3.01 -8.92
CA VAL A 102 1.48 4.02 -9.22
C VAL A 102 2.39 3.58 -10.38
N GLY A 103 2.76 4.54 -11.25
CA GLY A 103 3.48 4.33 -12.52
C GLY A 103 2.63 4.57 -13.77
N GLN A 104 1.30 4.64 -13.62
CA GLN A 104 0.34 5.11 -14.63
C GLN A 104 0.13 6.63 -14.44
N GLY A 105 1.14 7.46 -14.74
CA GLY A 105 1.01 8.93 -14.70
C GLY A 105 0.75 9.54 -13.32
N SER A 106 1.28 8.96 -12.23
CA SER A 106 1.17 9.54 -10.88
C SER A 106 1.87 10.90 -10.83
N ASN A 107 1.07 11.97 -10.91
CA ASN A 107 1.54 13.34 -10.74
C ASN A 107 1.81 13.59 -9.25
N SER A 108 2.94 13.08 -8.74
CA SER A 108 3.44 13.39 -7.39
C SER A 108 3.44 14.90 -7.11
N LEU A 109 3.60 15.72 -8.15
CA LEU A 109 3.47 17.18 -8.13
C LEU A 109 2.06 17.67 -7.76
N VAL A 110 1.00 17.08 -8.34
CA VAL A 110 -0.40 17.43 -8.01
C VAL A 110 -0.75 16.97 -6.59
N GLY A 111 -0.28 15.78 -6.18
CA GLY A 111 -0.43 15.29 -4.82
C GLY A 111 0.27 16.19 -3.79
N ALA A 112 1.50 16.61 -4.08
CA ALA A 112 2.25 17.54 -3.24
C ALA A 112 1.59 18.93 -3.15
N LEU A 113 1.05 19.45 -4.26
CA LEU A 113 0.30 20.71 -4.25
C LEU A 113 -0.98 20.61 -3.41
N LYS A 114 -1.74 19.52 -3.54
CA LYS A 114 -2.97 19.30 -2.73
C LYS A 114 -2.66 19.18 -1.24
N SER A 115 -1.59 18.47 -0.86
CA SER A 115 -1.22 18.31 0.55
C SER A 115 -0.77 19.63 1.20
N LEU A 116 -0.23 20.57 0.42
CA LEU A 116 0.11 21.91 0.88
C LEU A 116 -1.13 22.81 1.06
N ILE A 117 -2.15 22.68 0.20
CA ILE A 117 -3.35 23.52 0.24
C ILE A 117 -4.35 23.06 1.33
N GLY A 118 -4.40 21.75 1.63
CA GLY A 118 -5.33 21.17 2.59
C GLY A 118 -4.92 21.20 4.07
N ARG A 119 -3.77 21.80 4.41
CA ARG A 119 -3.24 21.87 5.80
C ARG A 119 -3.71 23.11 6.59
N LYS A 120 -4.81 23.77 6.20
CA LYS A 120 -5.42 24.86 6.98
C LYS A 120 -6.45 24.35 7.97
#